data_AF-A0A1H6U9U3-F1
#
_entry.id   AF-A0A1H6U9U3-F1
#
_cell.length_a   1.000
_cell.length_b   1.000
_cell.length_c   1.000
_cell.angle_alpha   90.00
_cell.angle_beta   90.00
_cell.angle_gamma   90.00
#
_symmetry.space_group_name_H-M   'P 1'
#
loop_
_entity.id
_entity.type
_entity.pdbx_description
1 polymer ?
#
loop_
_entity_poly.entity_id
_entity_poly.type
_entity_poly.pdbx_seq_one_letter_code
_entity_poly.pdbx_strand_id
1 'polypeptide(L)'
;MSGLPARAPERHEGAPACPVHPYGYHLKPRVNEAGSTRVFRDASVLGVPRRCALLEEELMESERELDLLDELWVRERAANGRPATVIGAAAGAAVAVTVALSDASTGAAVATGIVAAGGVLAIARAEAVAVATRLRRIRDWHRRVGVPR
;
A
#
# COMPACT_ATOMS: atom_id res chain seq x y z
N MET A 1 20.27 38.23 11.44
CA MET A 1 19.16 37.33 11.04
C MET A 1 18.97 37.51 9.54
N SER A 2 19.44 36.56 8.72
CA SER A 2 19.41 36.70 7.26
C SER A 2 18.03 36.29 6.75
N GLY A 3 17.21 37.27 6.39
CA GLY A 3 15.90 37.08 5.77
C GLY A 3 16.06 36.78 4.28
N LEU A 4 16.50 35.56 3.96
CA LEU A 4 16.39 35.08 2.59
C LEU A 4 14.93 34.69 2.34
N PRO A 5 14.30 35.20 1.26
CA PRO A 5 12.95 34.81 0.91
C PRO A 5 12.92 33.29 0.66
N ALA A 6 11.86 32.64 1.12
CA ALA A 6 11.59 31.24 0.80
C ALA A 6 11.66 31.07 -0.72
N ARG A 7 12.56 30.20 -1.18
CA ARG A 7 12.77 29.89 -2.59
C ARG A 7 11.41 29.51 -3.19
N ALA A 8 11.01 30.18 -4.26
CA ALA A 8 9.80 29.83 -5.00
C ALA A 8 9.89 28.34 -5.38
N PRO A 9 8.77 27.58 -5.38
CA PRO A 9 8.80 26.20 -5.84
C PRO A 9 9.29 26.21 -7.29
N GLU A 10 10.49 25.68 -7.51
CA GLU A 10 11.08 25.55 -8.83
C GLU A 10 10.11 24.67 -9.64
N ARG A 11 9.46 25.26 -10.64
CA ARG A 11 8.72 24.48 -11.63
C ARG A 11 9.79 23.77 -12.45
N HIS A 12 9.91 22.46 -12.28
CA HIS A 12 10.86 21.61 -12.98
C HIS A 12 10.66 21.70 -14.52
N GLU A 13 11.26 22.71 -15.15
CA GLU A 13 11.38 22.81 -16.60
C GLU A 13 12.35 21.72 -17.08
N GLY A 14 11.80 20.61 -17.58
CA GLY A 14 12.58 19.59 -18.32
C GLY A 14 12.36 18.14 -17.92
N ALA A 15 11.68 17.84 -16.81
CA ALA A 15 11.33 16.45 -16.47
C ALA A 15 10.13 15.97 -17.32
N PRO A 16 10.21 14.81 -18.00
CA PRO A 16 9.07 14.27 -18.74
C PRO A 16 7.89 14.06 -17.77
N ALA A 17 6.68 14.42 -18.20
CA ALA A 17 5.48 14.28 -17.40
C ALA A 17 5.36 12.84 -16.89
N CYS A 18 5.32 12.68 -15.57
CA CYS A 18 5.28 11.35 -14.99
C CYS A 18 3.94 10.67 -15.31
N PRO A 19 3.92 9.44 -15.89
CA PRO A 19 2.68 8.73 -16.23
C PRO A 19 1.82 8.35 -15.02
N VAL A 20 2.33 8.55 -13.79
CA VAL A 20 1.61 8.32 -12.54
C VAL A 20 0.73 9.52 -12.17
N HIS A 21 0.98 10.71 -12.74
CA HIS A 21 0.28 11.95 -12.40
C HIS A 21 -0.35 12.59 -13.64
N PRO A 22 -1.67 12.87 -13.64
CA PRO A 22 -2.36 13.47 -14.79
C PRO A 22 -1.76 14.79 -15.28
N TYR A 23 -1.14 15.54 -14.38
CA TYR A 23 -0.53 16.84 -14.67
C TYR A 23 1.00 16.81 -14.67
N GLY A 24 1.62 15.64 -14.50
CA GLY A 24 3.07 15.49 -14.45
C GLY A 24 3.75 15.94 -13.14
N TYR A 25 3.02 16.54 -12.19
CA TYR A 25 3.57 16.99 -10.90
C TYR A 25 2.65 16.67 -9.70
N HIS A 26 3.22 16.70 -8.49
CA HIS A 26 2.47 16.66 -7.24
C HIS A 26 1.98 18.07 -6.86
N LEU A 27 0.73 18.20 -6.42
CA LEU A 27 0.21 19.49 -5.92
C LEU A 27 0.85 19.93 -4.59
N LYS A 28 1.42 18.98 -3.84
CA LYS A 28 2.08 19.17 -2.54
C LYS A 28 3.18 18.12 -2.37
N PRO A 29 4.26 18.42 -1.62
CA PRO A 29 5.28 17.43 -1.28
C PRO A 29 4.65 16.19 -0.63
N ARG A 30 5.12 15.01 -1.04
CA ARG A 30 4.58 13.70 -0.66
C ARG A 30 5.52 12.95 0.26
N VAL A 31 6.73 13.44 0.43
CA VAL A 31 7.66 13.00 1.47
C VAL A 31 7.44 13.85 2.73
N ASN A 32 7.43 13.19 3.89
CA ASN A 32 7.39 13.84 5.19
C ASN A 32 8.76 14.37 5.58
N GLU A 33 8.78 15.39 6.43
CA GLU A 33 10.00 15.90 7.03
C GLU A 33 10.76 14.83 7.85
N ALA A 34 12.05 15.04 8.03
CA ALA A 34 12.91 14.18 8.83
C ALA A 34 12.37 14.04 10.27
N GLY A 35 12.51 12.84 10.84
CA GLY A 35 11.97 12.52 12.17
C GLY A 35 10.49 12.10 12.19
N SER A 36 9.77 12.20 11.07
CA SER A 36 8.44 11.61 10.96
C SER A 36 8.49 10.08 10.92
N THR A 37 7.56 9.42 11.61
CA THR A 37 7.46 7.95 11.67
C THR A 37 7.32 7.28 10.30
N ARG A 38 6.85 8.00 9.27
CA ARG A 38 6.70 7.48 7.90
C ARG A 38 7.41 8.38 6.91
N VAL A 39 8.05 7.79 5.91
CA VAL A 39 8.70 8.55 4.83
C VAL A 39 7.67 9.21 3.93
N PHE A 40 6.71 8.43 3.42
CA PHE A 40 5.67 8.97 2.56
C PHE A 40 4.43 9.39 3.35
N ARG A 41 3.87 10.54 2.99
CA ARG A 41 2.61 11.09 3.54
C ARG A 41 1.42 10.19 3.25
N ASP A 42 1.37 9.62 2.06
CA ASP A 42 0.24 8.82 1.63
C ASP A 42 0.34 7.38 2.12
N ALA A 43 -0.63 6.99 2.94
CA ALA A 43 -0.91 5.62 3.26
C ALA A 43 -1.59 4.93 2.06
N SER A 44 -0.79 4.55 1.06
CA SER A 44 -1.25 3.64 0.00
C SER A 44 -1.74 2.34 0.65
N VAL A 45 -2.87 1.80 0.20
CA VAL A 45 -3.35 0.44 0.59
C VAL A 45 -2.28 -0.62 0.33
N LEU A 46 -1.39 -0.36 -0.63
CA LEU A 46 -0.25 -1.21 -0.99
C LEU A 46 1.02 -0.89 -0.18
N GLY A 47 0.89 -0.11 0.89
CA GLY A 47 1.98 0.36 1.74
C GLY A 47 2.74 1.53 1.12
N VAL A 48 3.37 1.32 -0.04
CA VAL A 48 4.23 2.31 -0.69
C VAL A 48 3.60 2.88 -1.99
N PRO A 49 3.84 4.17 -2.30
CA PRO A 49 3.45 4.75 -3.58
C PRO A 49 4.21 4.11 -4.74
N ARG A 50 3.70 4.28 -5.96
CA ARG A 50 4.47 3.93 -7.16
C ARG A 50 5.65 4.88 -7.29
N ARG A 51 6.76 4.37 -7.82
CA ARG A 51 7.94 5.16 -8.09
C ARG A 51 7.68 6.16 -9.22
N CYS A 52 8.13 7.39 -9.07
CA CYS A 52 8.14 8.41 -10.11
C CYS A 52 9.31 9.37 -9.90
N ALA A 53 9.80 9.97 -10.98
CA ALA A 53 10.96 10.86 -10.94
C ALA A 53 10.82 11.98 -9.88
N LEU A 54 9.68 12.66 -9.83
CA LEU A 54 9.44 13.72 -8.85
C LEU A 54 9.45 13.21 -7.40
N LEU A 55 8.92 12.02 -7.14
CA LEU A 55 8.96 11.46 -5.79
C LEU A 55 10.37 11.00 -5.39
N GLU A 56 11.17 10.54 -6.36
CA GLU A 56 12.59 10.22 -6.13
C GLU A 56 13.41 11.48 -5.83
N GLU A 57 13.09 12.59 -6.49
CA GLU A 57 13.69 13.91 -6.24
C GLU A 57 13.30 14.45 -4.86
N GLU A 58 11.99 14.49 -4.53
CA GLU A 58 11.52 14.87 -3.19
C GLU A 58 12.16 14.01 -2.08
N LEU A 59 12.35 12.71 -2.35
CA LEU A 59 13.01 11.80 -1.41
C LEU A 59 14.48 12.17 -1.20
N MET A 60 15.18 12.47 -2.29
CA MET A 60 16.58 12.89 -2.26
C MET A 60 16.74 14.24 -1.54
N GLU A 61 15.91 15.23 -1.89
CA GLU A 61 15.90 16.56 -1.26
C GLU A 61 15.59 16.51 0.24
N SER A 62 14.76 15.55 0.66
CA SER A 62 14.43 15.34 2.07
C SER A 62 15.52 14.59 2.87
N GLU A 63 16.54 14.05 2.19
CA GLU A 63 17.59 13.21 2.79
C GLU A 63 17.07 11.94 3.51
N ARG A 64 15.88 11.45 3.12
CA ARG A 64 15.19 10.32 3.80
C ARG A 64 15.36 8.96 3.12
N GLU A 65 16.36 8.80 2.26
CA GLU A 65 16.58 7.54 1.54
C GLU A 65 16.89 6.37 2.49
N LEU A 66 17.65 6.61 3.56
CA LEU A 66 17.97 5.61 4.58
C LEU A 66 16.74 5.23 5.42
N ASP A 67 15.97 6.21 5.88
CA ASP A 67 14.69 5.97 6.57
C ASP A 67 13.76 5.10 5.71
N LEU A 68 13.74 5.36 4.39
CA LEU A 68 12.91 4.59 3.47
C LEU A 68 13.38 3.15 3.37
N LEU A 69 14.69 2.92 3.33
CA LEU A 69 15.26 1.57 3.30
C LEU A 69 14.85 0.77 4.54
N ASP A 70 14.92 1.37 5.73
CA ASP A 70 14.47 0.76 6.98
C ASP A 70 12.95 0.50 6.97
N GLU A 71 12.16 1.47 6.51
CA GLU A 71 10.71 1.33 6.42
C GLU A 71 10.30 0.21 5.43
N LEU A 72 11.00 0.08 4.30
CA LEU A 72 10.78 -0.99 3.33
C LEU A 72 11.10 -2.36 3.92
N TRP A 73 12.19 -2.48 4.68
CA TRP A 73 12.60 -3.72 5.34
C TRP A 73 11.61 -4.21 6.40
N VAL A 74 11.09 -3.30 7.22
CA VAL A 74 10.02 -3.60 8.18
C VAL A 74 8.76 -4.04 7.45
N ARG A 75 8.40 -3.34 6.37
CA ARG A 75 7.19 -3.62 5.58
C ARG A 75 7.28 -4.92 4.81
N GLU A 76 8.45 -5.32 4.32
CA GLU A 76 8.63 -6.61 3.64
C GLU A 76 8.37 -7.77 4.60
N ARG A 77 8.84 -7.68 5.84
CA ARG A 77 8.54 -8.69 6.88
C ARG A 77 7.10 -8.68 7.36
N ALA A 78 6.52 -7.49 7.50
CA ALA A 78 5.13 -7.34 7.93
C ALA A 78 4.12 -7.86 6.89
N ALA A 79 4.53 -8.07 5.64
CA ALA A 79 3.67 -8.66 4.60
C ALA A 79 3.24 -10.10 4.91
N ASN A 80 3.85 -10.76 5.91
CA ASN A 80 3.50 -12.10 6.37
C ASN A 80 2.42 -12.11 7.48
N GLY A 81 1.79 -10.97 7.78
CA GLY A 81 0.77 -10.84 8.83
C GLY A 81 -0.59 -11.48 8.50
N ARG A 82 -1.37 -11.77 9.55
CA ARG A 82 -2.68 -12.44 9.53
C ARG A 82 -3.61 -11.88 8.43
N PRO A 83 -3.89 -12.65 7.37
CA PRO A 83 -4.61 -12.15 6.21
C PRO A 83 -6.11 -12.02 6.52
N ALA A 84 -6.79 -11.04 5.93
CA ALA A 84 -8.24 -10.81 6.04
C ALA A 84 -9.06 -12.01 5.55
N THR A 85 -8.47 -12.93 4.79
CA THR A 85 -9.02 -14.28 4.58
C THR A 85 -9.34 -15.04 5.87
N VAL A 86 -8.53 -14.92 6.93
CA VAL A 86 -8.82 -15.55 8.23
C VAL A 86 -10.09 -14.96 8.85
N ILE A 87 -10.26 -13.64 8.77
CA ILE A 87 -11.47 -12.95 9.25
C ILE A 87 -12.68 -13.34 8.40
N GLY A 88 -12.51 -13.38 7.07
CA GLY A 88 -13.55 -13.79 6.14
C GLY A 88 -13.99 -15.24 6.35
N ALA A 89 -13.05 -16.15 6.60
CA ALA A 89 -13.33 -17.55 6.90
C ALA A 89 -14.08 -17.69 8.23
N ALA A 90 -13.66 -16.98 9.28
CA ALA A 90 -14.34 -16.98 10.57
C ALA A 90 -15.77 -16.42 10.48
N ALA A 91 -15.97 -15.31 9.75
CA ALA A 91 -17.28 -14.73 9.52
C ALA A 91 -18.19 -15.68 8.70
N GLY A 92 -17.64 -16.30 7.65
CA GLY A 92 -18.35 -17.30 6.85
C GLY A 92 -18.80 -18.51 7.67
N ALA A 93 -17.94 -19.01 8.57
CA ALA A 93 -18.28 -20.09 9.48
C ALA A 93 -19.41 -19.69 10.46
N ALA A 94 -19.37 -18.47 11.00
CA ALA A 94 -20.43 -17.98 11.90
C ALA A 94 -21.80 -17.87 11.19
N VAL A 95 -21.81 -17.43 9.92
CA VAL A 95 -23.02 -17.38 9.09
C VAL A 95 -23.54 -18.79 8.80
N ALA A 96 -22.66 -19.73 8.46
CA ALA A 96 -23.05 -21.12 8.22
C ALA A 96 -23.69 -21.76 9.47
N VAL A 97 -23.13 -21.51 10.66
CA VAL A 97 -23.69 -21.99 11.94
C VAL A 97 -25.07 -21.39 12.21
N THR A 98 -25.26 -20.08 12.00
CA THR A 98 -26.57 -19.44 12.21
C THR A 98 -27.64 -19.95 11.26
N VAL A 99 -27.29 -20.22 10.00
CA VAL A 99 -28.22 -20.83 9.04
C VAL A 99 -28.53 -22.28 9.41
N ALA A 100 -27.54 -23.05 9.87
CA ALA A 100 -27.76 -24.44 10.30
C ALA A 100 -28.64 -24.56 11.56
N LEU A 101 -28.62 -23.54 12.43
CA LEU A 101 -29.46 -23.46 13.62
C LEU A 101 -30.87 -22.90 13.34
N SER A 102 -31.09 -22.32 12.15
CA SER A 102 -32.41 -21.85 11.72
C SER A 102 -33.18 -23.00 11.03
N ASP A 103 -34.52 -23.00 11.09
CA ASP A 103 -35.40 -23.89 10.30
C ASP A 103 -35.36 -23.56 8.78
N ALA A 104 -34.22 -23.12 8.28
CA ALA A 104 -34.01 -22.87 6.87
C ALA A 104 -34.07 -24.19 6.10
N SER A 105 -34.70 -24.13 4.92
CA SER A 105 -34.68 -25.27 4.00
C SER A 105 -33.24 -25.68 3.66
N THR A 106 -33.00 -26.97 3.43
CA THR A 106 -31.68 -27.50 3.05
C THR A 106 -31.09 -26.76 1.84
N GLY A 107 -31.94 -26.31 0.90
CA GLY A 107 -31.52 -25.50 -0.24
C GLY A 107 -30.95 -24.13 0.14
N ALA A 108 -31.53 -23.45 1.14
CA ALA A 108 -31.03 -22.17 1.64
C ALA A 108 -29.69 -22.32 2.38
N ALA A 109 -29.50 -23.42 3.13
CA ALA A 109 -28.24 -23.73 3.79
C ALA A 109 -27.10 -23.98 2.78
N VAL A 110 -27.36 -24.80 1.75
CA VAL A 110 -26.37 -25.07 0.68
C VAL A 110 -26.03 -23.81 -0.10
N ALA A 111 -27.03 -23.01 -0.49
CA ALA A 111 -26.81 -21.76 -1.22
C ALA A 111 -25.93 -20.78 -0.41
N THR A 112 -26.19 -20.65 0.90
CA THR A 112 -25.40 -19.78 1.78
C THR A 112 -23.96 -20.25 1.88
N GLY A 113 -23.72 -21.56 2.02
CA GLY A 113 -22.38 -22.13 2.05
C GLY A 113 -21.58 -21.84 0.78
N ILE A 114 -22.21 -21.96 -0.39
CA ILE A 114 -21.56 -21.67 -1.68
C ILE A 114 -21.20 -20.18 -1.79
N VAL A 115 -22.11 -19.28 -1.41
CA VAL A 115 -21.87 -17.83 -1.43
C VAL A 115 -20.73 -17.45 -0.47
N ALA A 116 -20.73 -18.00 0.75
CA ALA A 116 -19.68 -17.74 1.72
C ALA A 116 -18.32 -18.23 1.23
N ALA A 117 -18.23 -19.45 0.71
CA ALA A 117 -17.00 -20.00 0.14
C ALA A 117 -16.49 -19.17 -1.06
N GLY A 118 -17.39 -18.76 -1.95
CA GLY A 118 -17.08 -17.87 -3.07
C GLY A 118 -16.53 -16.52 -2.61
N GLY A 119 -17.14 -15.92 -1.59
CA GLY A 119 -16.68 -14.67 -0.98
C GLY A 119 -15.28 -14.78 -0.38
N VAL A 120 -15.00 -15.84 0.40
CA VAL A 120 -13.68 -16.09 0.97
C VAL A 120 -12.61 -16.27 -0.12
N LEU A 121 -12.93 -17.02 -1.19
CA LEU A 121 -12.01 -17.21 -2.30
C LEU A 121 -11.71 -15.91 -3.05
N ALA A 122 -12.72 -15.06 -3.27
CA ALA A 122 -12.56 -13.76 -3.90
C ALA A 122 -11.65 -12.84 -3.07
N ILE A 123 -11.84 -12.81 -1.74
CA ILE A 123 -10.97 -12.07 -0.81
C ILE A 123 -9.55 -12.62 -0.89
N ALA A 124 -9.36 -13.94 -0.86
CA ALA A 124 -8.03 -14.56 -0.96
C ALA A 124 -7.29 -14.17 -2.24
N ARG A 125 -8.00 -14.17 -3.38
CA ARG A 125 -7.45 -13.75 -4.67
C ARG A 125 -7.05 -12.28 -4.65
N ALA A 126 -7.91 -11.40 -4.13
CA ALA A 126 -7.63 -9.97 -4.04
C ALA A 126 -6.40 -9.68 -3.15
N GLU A 127 -6.29 -10.39 -2.02
CA GLU A 127 -5.13 -10.29 -1.13
C GLU A 127 -3.83 -10.74 -1.81
N ALA A 128 -3.85 -11.88 -2.49
CA ALA A 128 -2.68 -12.37 -3.19
C ALA A 128 -2.18 -11.37 -4.25
N VAL A 129 -3.10 -10.75 -4.99
CA VAL A 129 -2.77 -9.70 -5.96
C VAL A 129 -2.23 -8.44 -5.27
N ALA A 130 -2.83 -8.03 -4.15
CA ALA A 130 -2.38 -6.88 -3.39
C ALA A 130 -0.96 -7.10 -2.82
N VAL A 131 -0.70 -8.26 -2.22
CA VAL A 131 0.62 -8.65 -1.70
C VAL A 131 1.65 -8.71 -2.82
N ALA A 132 1.34 -9.35 -3.95
CA ALA A 132 2.23 -9.42 -5.09
C ALA A 132 2.56 -8.02 -5.64
N THR A 133 1.56 -7.14 -5.73
CA THR A 133 1.74 -5.76 -6.19
C THR A 133 2.57 -4.94 -5.21
N ARG A 134 2.33 -5.09 -3.90
CA ARG A 134 3.12 -4.46 -2.84
C ARG A 134 4.58 -4.88 -2.90
N LEU A 135 4.87 -6.18 -2.99
CA LEU A 135 6.23 -6.70 -3.08
C LEU A 135 6.95 -6.21 -4.35
N ARG A 136 6.25 -6.14 -5.49
CA ARG A 136 6.80 -5.54 -6.72
C ARG A 136 7.22 -4.08 -6.49
N ARG A 137 6.36 -3.26 -5.87
CA ARG A 137 6.69 -1.86 -5.57
C ARG A 137 7.84 -1.73 -4.58
N ILE A 138 7.87 -2.55 -3.53
CA ILE A 138 8.97 -2.57 -2.55
C ILE A 138 10.29 -2.88 -3.27
N ARG A 139 10.31 -3.90 -4.14
CA ARG A 139 11.49 -4.23 -4.96
C ARG A 139 11.89 -3.10 -5.90
N ASP A 140 10.94 -2.43 -6.53
CA ASP A 140 11.21 -1.29 -7.40
C ASP A 140 11.84 -0.11 -6.64
N TRP A 141 11.45 0.08 -5.37
CA TRP A 141 12.10 1.05 -4.49
C TRP A 141 13.48 0.58 -4.02
N HIS A 142 13.66 -0.69 -3.65
CA HIS A 142 14.98 -1.23 -3.31
C HIS A 142 15.99 -1.11 -4.46
N ARG A 143 15.55 -1.19 -5.73
CA ARG A 143 16.43 -0.91 -6.87
C ARG A 143 16.96 0.54 -6.89
N ARG A 144 16.26 1.48 -6.24
CA ARG A 144 16.62 2.91 -6.20
C ARG A 144 17.39 3.30 -4.95
N VAL A 145 16.94 2.87 -3.77
CA VAL A 145 17.57 3.23 -2.47
C VAL A 145 18.53 2.16 -1.94
N GLY A 146 18.60 1.00 -2.60
CA GLY A 146 19.42 -0.13 -2.18
C GLY A 146 18.66 -1.13 -1.31
N VAL A 147 19.38 -2.16 -0.88
CA VAL A 147 18.91 -3.19 0.07
C VAL A 147 19.70 -3.07 1.37
N PRO A 148 19.09 -3.36 2.53
CA PRO A 148 19.85 -3.46 3.77
C PRO A 148 20.95 -4.51 3.64
N ARG A 149 22.16 -4.16 4.09
CA ARG A 149 23.31 -5.08 4.16
C ARG A 149 23.25 -5.95 5.39
#